data_AF-A0A816UU07-F1
#
_entry.id   AF-A0A816UU07-F1
#
_cell.length_a   1.000
_cell.length_b   1.000
_cell.length_c   1.000
_cell.angle_alpha   90.00
_cell.angle_beta   90.00
_cell.angle_gamma   90.00
#
_symmetry.space_group_name_H-M   'P 1'
#
loop_
_entity.id
_entity.type
_entity.pdbx_description
1 polymer ?
#
loop_
_entity_poly.entity_id
_entity_poly.type
_entity_poly.pdbx_seq_one_letter_code
_entity_poly.pdbx_strand_id
1 'polypeptide(L)'
;MQNIDKAVSGAGLGIKVSTAIDMGATMDTYPPSHGRFRDDYISFLQPVIDFLVSKQSPLLLNNYPYFGYKDNMDTIPLEYALFASPSSLVNDDQYAYQNLFDANLDAVYAALEKSGGGSLEILVSESGWPTEEDPGLVYKMR
;
A
#
# COMPACT_ATOMS: atom_id res chain seq x y z
N MET A 1 12.42 -4.68 -14.34
CA MET A 1 12.85 -5.55 -13.22
C MET A 1 13.79 -6.66 -13.67
N GLN A 2 13.38 -7.56 -14.58
CA GLN A 2 14.16 -8.74 -14.99
C GLN A 2 15.61 -8.47 -15.44
N ASN A 3 15.85 -7.45 -16.27
CA ASN A 3 17.21 -7.14 -16.75
C ASN A 3 18.13 -6.65 -15.62
N ILE A 4 17.59 -5.87 -14.69
CA ILE A 4 18.33 -5.38 -13.52
C ILE A 4 18.66 -6.56 -12.61
N ASP A 5 17.69 -7.44 -12.35
CA ASP A 5 17.89 -8.65 -11.54
C ASP A 5 18.98 -9.56 -12.11
N LYS A 6 18.97 -9.80 -13.44
CA LYS A 6 20.02 -10.55 -14.12
C LYS A 6 21.40 -9.93 -13.92
N ALA A 7 21.50 -8.60 -14.01
CA ALA A 7 22.76 -7.90 -13.84
C ALA A 7 23.27 -7.98 -12.39
N VAL A 8 22.43 -7.65 -11.39
CA VAL A 8 22.86 -7.63 -9.98
C VAL A 8 23.08 -9.04 -9.43
N SER A 9 22.29 -10.02 -9.85
CA SER A 9 22.47 -11.42 -9.47
C SER A 9 23.69 -12.05 -10.16
N GLY A 10 23.90 -11.76 -11.46
CA GLY A 10 25.07 -12.23 -12.20
C GLY A 10 26.39 -11.66 -11.66
N ALA A 11 26.35 -10.45 -11.10
CA ALA A 11 27.49 -9.83 -10.42
C ALA A 11 27.63 -10.26 -8.94
N GLY A 12 26.72 -11.09 -8.39
CA GLY A 12 26.78 -11.58 -7.01
C GLY A 12 26.56 -10.50 -5.94
N LEU A 13 25.83 -9.43 -6.26
CA LEU A 13 25.71 -8.26 -5.37
C LEU A 13 24.75 -8.44 -4.18
N GLY A 14 23.91 -9.49 -4.20
CA GLY A 14 22.90 -9.72 -3.15
C GLY A 14 21.80 -8.66 -3.08
N ILE A 15 21.67 -7.79 -4.08
CA ILE A 15 20.67 -6.71 -4.12
C ILE A 15 19.33 -7.26 -4.61
N LYS A 16 18.26 -7.01 -3.85
CA LYS A 16 16.89 -7.35 -4.23
C LYS A 16 16.32 -6.30 -5.18
N VAL A 17 15.69 -6.75 -6.26
CA VAL A 17 15.03 -5.87 -7.22
C VAL A 17 13.55 -5.82 -6.92
N SER A 18 13.03 -4.62 -6.68
CA SER A 18 11.63 -4.37 -6.38
C SER A 18 11.05 -3.24 -7.24
N THR A 19 9.80 -2.87 -6.97
CA THR A 19 9.11 -1.70 -7.50
C THR A 19 8.17 -1.14 -6.45
N ALA A 20 7.87 0.15 -6.54
CA ALA A 20 6.89 0.81 -5.68
C ALA A 20 5.50 0.87 -6.32
N ILE A 21 4.49 0.72 -5.49
CA ILE A 21 3.09 1.03 -5.77
C ILE A 21 2.57 2.03 -4.72
N ASP A 22 1.46 2.69 -5.02
CA ASP A 22 0.71 3.47 -4.05
C ASP A 22 -0.68 2.84 -3.78
N MET A 23 -1.38 3.37 -2.78
CA MET A 23 -2.71 2.89 -2.38
C MET A 23 -3.77 2.99 -3.49
N GLY A 24 -3.57 3.80 -4.53
CA GLY A 24 -4.45 3.88 -5.69
C GLY A 24 -4.50 2.59 -6.52
N ALA A 25 -3.56 1.66 -6.31
CA ALA A 25 -3.59 0.34 -6.93
C ALA A 25 -4.60 -0.63 -6.26
N THR A 26 -5.11 -0.31 -5.07
CA THR A 26 -6.06 -1.15 -4.33
C THR A 26 -7.48 -0.59 -4.34
N MET A 27 -8.44 -1.45 -4.02
CA MET A 27 -9.84 -1.12 -3.80
C MET A 27 -10.45 -2.05 -2.75
N ASP A 28 -11.68 -1.73 -2.33
CA ASP A 28 -12.43 -2.48 -1.30
C ASP A 28 -11.63 -2.63 0.00
N THR A 29 -10.88 -1.60 0.40
CA THR A 29 -9.95 -1.62 1.53
C THR A 29 -10.62 -1.50 2.90
N TYR A 30 -11.95 -1.60 2.97
CA TYR A 30 -12.72 -1.57 4.22
C TYR A 30 -13.73 -2.73 4.30
N PRO A 31 -13.66 -3.56 5.37
CA PRO A 31 -12.53 -3.66 6.30
C PRO A 31 -11.25 -4.14 5.57
N PRO A 32 -10.05 -4.01 6.17
CA PRO A 32 -8.78 -4.33 5.51
C PRO A 32 -8.72 -5.72 4.85
N SER A 33 -9.28 -6.76 5.46
CA SER A 33 -9.38 -8.12 4.93
C SER A 33 -10.07 -8.20 3.56
N HIS A 34 -10.89 -7.22 3.20
CA HIS A 34 -11.52 -7.14 1.88
C HIS A 34 -10.59 -6.59 0.79
N GLY A 35 -9.49 -5.93 1.17
CA GLY A 35 -8.56 -5.28 0.25
C GLY A 35 -8.15 -6.18 -0.91
N ARG A 36 -8.25 -5.62 -2.12
CA ARG A 36 -7.84 -6.29 -3.36
C ARG A 36 -7.22 -5.29 -4.32
N PHE A 37 -6.41 -5.75 -5.25
CA PHE A 37 -5.96 -4.89 -6.34
C PHE A 37 -7.12 -4.58 -7.27
N ARG A 38 -7.09 -3.38 -7.87
CA ARG A 38 -8.11 -2.98 -8.83
C ARG A 38 -8.07 -3.83 -10.09
N ASP A 39 -9.24 -4.07 -10.67
CA ASP A 39 -9.39 -4.91 -11.87
C ASP A 39 -8.66 -4.34 -13.10
N ASP A 40 -8.53 -3.01 -13.18
CA ASP A 40 -7.78 -2.30 -14.22
C ASP A 40 -6.26 -2.35 -14.02
N TYR A 41 -5.77 -2.63 -12.80
CA TYR A 41 -4.35 -2.69 -12.47
C TYR A 41 -3.81 -4.12 -12.41
N ILE A 42 -4.64 -5.10 -12.05
CA ILE A 42 -4.18 -6.47 -11.76
C ILE A 42 -3.50 -7.14 -12.96
N SER A 43 -3.93 -6.82 -14.19
CA SER A 43 -3.30 -7.35 -15.41
C SER A 43 -1.82 -6.96 -15.54
N PHE A 44 -1.44 -5.78 -15.02
CA PHE A 44 -0.06 -5.30 -14.97
C PHE A 44 0.66 -5.76 -13.70
N LEU A 45 -0.04 -5.82 -12.56
CA LEU A 45 0.56 -6.20 -11.29
C LEU A 45 0.83 -7.69 -11.15
N GLN A 46 0.03 -8.58 -11.74
CA GLN A 46 0.21 -10.01 -11.59
C GLN A 46 1.61 -10.49 -12.02
N PRO A 47 2.14 -10.11 -13.20
CA PRO A 47 3.52 -10.48 -13.57
C PRO A 47 4.59 -9.88 -12.66
N VAL A 48 4.31 -8.73 -12.01
CA VAL A 48 5.21 -8.11 -11.03
C VAL A 48 5.21 -8.93 -9.74
N ILE A 49 4.04 -9.31 -9.22
CA ILE A 49 3.87 -10.14 -8.03
C ILE A 49 4.59 -11.47 -8.24
N ASP A 50 4.34 -12.15 -9.36
CA ASP A 50 4.97 -13.44 -9.70
C ASP A 50 6.50 -13.31 -9.74
N PHE A 51 7.01 -12.22 -10.34
CA PHE A 51 8.44 -11.92 -10.36
C PHE A 51 8.99 -11.75 -8.95
N LEU A 52 8.36 -10.92 -8.11
CA LEU A 52 8.80 -10.66 -6.74
C LEU A 52 8.81 -11.92 -5.89
N VAL A 53 7.77 -12.76 -6.02
CA VAL A 53 7.65 -14.05 -5.31
C VAL A 53 8.80 -14.97 -5.72
N SER A 54 9.05 -15.11 -7.03
CA SER A 54 10.13 -15.96 -7.54
C SER A 54 11.53 -15.52 -7.08
N LYS A 55 11.69 -14.24 -6.74
CA LYS A 55 12.96 -13.63 -6.30
C LYS A 55 13.04 -13.40 -4.81
N GLN A 56 11.98 -13.72 -4.06
CA GLN A 56 11.84 -13.38 -2.64
C GLN A 56 12.24 -11.92 -2.41
N SER A 57 11.75 -11.03 -3.26
CA SER A 57 11.98 -9.59 -3.17
C SER A 57 10.71 -8.93 -2.61
N PRO A 58 10.83 -7.93 -1.73
CA PRO A 58 9.65 -7.28 -1.15
C PRO A 58 8.89 -6.50 -2.21
N LEU A 59 7.63 -6.15 -1.95
CA LEU A 59 6.92 -5.08 -2.65
C LEU A 59 7.14 -3.77 -1.91
N LEU A 60 7.44 -2.68 -2.62
CA LEU A 60 7.51 -1.36 -1.99
C LEU A 60 6.13 -0.68 -2.04
N LEU A 61 5.72 -0.05 -0.93
CA LEU A 61 4.43 0.62 -0.80
C LEU A 61 4.60 2.08 -0.36
N ASN A 62 3.99 2.99 -1.10
CA ASN A 62 3.84 4.38 -0.72
C ASN A 62 2.50 4.53 0.03
N ASN A 63 2.54 4.54 1.37
CA ASN A 63 1.37 4.61 2.24
C ASN A 63 1.29 5.96 2.94
N TYR A 64 0.37 6.81 2.49
CA TYR A 64 0.12 8.13 3.02
C TYR A 64 -1.28 8.23 3.63
N PRO A 65 -1.45 8.01 4.96
CA PRO A 65 -2.72 8.21 5.64
C PRO A 65 -3.35 9.59 5.40
N TYR A 66 -2.52 10.61 5.13
CA TYR A 66 -2.94 11.95 4.78
C TYR A 66 -3.97 11.99 3.64
N PHE A 67 -3.74 11.30 2.52
CA PHE A 67 -4.68 11.34 1.39
C PHE A 67 -5.98 10.60 1.72
N GLY A 68 -5.90 9.46 2.41
CA GLY A 68 -7.08 8.76 2.91
C GLY A 68 -7.96 9.65 3.78
N TYR A 69 -7.36 10.38 4.74
CA TYR A 69 -8.06 11.38 5.55
C TYR A 69 -8.58 12.56 4.74
N LYS A 70 -7.72 13.21 3.93
CA LYS A 70 -8.06 14.43 3.19
C LYS A 70 -9.26 14.22 2.27
N ASP A 71 -9.33 13.07 1.62
CA ASP A 71 -10.39 12.78 0.66
C ASP A 71 -11.69 12.28 1.34
N ASN A 72 -11.64 11.96 2.63
CA ASN A 72 -12.74 11.38 3.40
C ASN A 72 -12.91 12.01 4.79
N MET A 73 -12.69 13.32 4.93
CA MET A 73 -12.68 14.01 6.23
C MET A 73 -14.00 13.87 7.02
N ASP A 74 -15.12 13.61 6.34
CA ASP A 74 -16.43 13.40 6.96
C ASP A 74 -16.60 12.03 7.62
N THR A 75 -15.78 11.04 7.24
CA THR A 75 -15.92 9.64 7.69
C THR A 75 -14.67 9.08 8.35
N ILE A 76 -13.49 9.60 8.05
CA ILE A 76 -12.22 9.21 8.66
C ILE A 76 -11.82 10.27 9.70
N PRO A 77 -11.86 9.93 11.00
CA PRO A 77 -11.43 10.87 12.04
C PRO A 77 -9.95 11.21 11.93
N LEU A 78 -9.58 12.45 12.22
CA LEU A 78 -8.20 12.92 12.13
C LEU A 78 -7.29 12.12 13.07
N GLU A 79 -7.75 11.83 14.28
CA GLU A 79 -7.03 11.04 15.28
C GLU A 79 -6.70 9.62 14.80
N TYR A 80 -7.51 9.04 13.92
CA TYR A 80 -7.24 7.74 13.31
C TYR A 80 -6.07 7.82 12.33
N ALA A 81 -6.03 8.89 11.53
CA ALA A 81 -4.96 9.12 10.56
C ALA A 81 -3.63 9.56 11.22
N LEU A 82 -3.69 10.16 12.42
CA LEU A 82 -2.55 10.68 13.17
C LEU A 82 -2.02 9.75 14.27
N PHE A 83 -2.43 8.49 14.32
CA PHE A 83 -2.04 7.54 15.39
C PHE A 83 -2.41 8.02 16.82
N ALA A 84 -3.47 8.82 16.93
CA ALA A 84 -3.91 9.43 18.19
C ALA A 84 -5.26 8.92 18.69
N SER A 85 -5.87 7.94 18.00
CA SER A 85 -7.15 7.37 18.42
C SER A 85 -7.02 6.68 19.79
N PRO A 86 -7.92 6.93 20.76
CA PRO A 86 -7.86 6.32 22.09
C PRO A 86 -8.22 4.83 22.10
N SER A 87 -8.88 4.34 21.04
CA SER A 87 -9.28 2.94 20.89
C SER A 87 -9.29 2.53 19.42
N SER A 88 -9.39 1.23 19.14
CA SER A 88 -9.61 0.74 17.79
C SER A 88 -10.91 1.28 17.21
N LEU A 89 -10.86 1.74 15.96
CA LEU A 89 -12.03 2.31 15.25
C LEU A 89 -12.57 1.36 14.18
N VAL A 90 -11.74 0.42 13.72
CA VAL A 90 -12.12 -0.60 12.74
C VAL A 90 -11.87 -1.96 13.36
N ASN A 91 -12.90 -2.80 13.35
CA ASN A 91 -12.80 -4.22 13.72
C ASN A 91 -12.95 -5.05 12.45
N ASP A 92 -12.07 -6.03 12.29
CA ASP A 92 -11.99 -6.92 11.14
C ASP A 92 -11.68 -8.33 11.62
N ASP A 93 -12.73 -9.10 11.90
CA ASP A 93 -12.68 -10.38 12.60
C ASP A 93 -11.88 -10.31 13.92
N GLN A 94 -10.71 -10.92 13.95
CA GLN A 94 -9.79 -10.97 15.10
C GLN A 94 -8.82 -9.79 15.17
N TYR A 95 -8.80 -8.95 14.14
CA TYR A 95 -7.95 -7.77 14.04
C TYR A 95 -8.73 -6.51 14.40
N ALA A 96 -8.04 -5.57 15.06
CA ALA A 96 -8.62 -4.31 15.45
C ALA A 96 -7.62 -3.19 15.18
N TYR A 97 -7.99 -2.24 14.32
CA TYR A 97 -7.10 -1.18 13.86
C TYR A 97 -7.37 0.12 14.62
N GLN A 98 -6.31 0.62 15.26
CA GLN A 98 -6.32 1.89 15.99
C GLN A 98 -5.82 3.07 15.14
N ASN A 99 -5.19 2.80 14.01
CA ASN A 99 -4.74 3.83 13.08
C ASN A 99 -4.97 3.42 11.62
N LEU A 100 -5.08 4.42 10.75
CA LEU A 100 -5.33 4.24 9.32
C LEU A 100 -4.14 3.61 8.58
N PHE A 101 -2.92 3.84 9.06
CA PHE A 101 -1.71 3.30 8.44
C PHE A 101 -1.70 1.77 8.45
N ASP A 102 -1.98 1.16 9.61
CA ASP A 102 -2.05 -0.29 9.77
C ASP A 102 -3.19 -0.89 8.95
N ALA A 103 -4.37 -0.23 8.95
CA ALA A 103 -5.49 -0.67 8.13
C ALA A 103 -5.18 -0.65 6.64
N ASN A 104 -4.52 0.40 6.15
CA ASN A 104 -4.06 0.49 4.76
C ASN A 104 -3.04 -0.61 4.43
N LEU A 105 -2.06 -0.83 5.31
CA LEU A 105 -1.01 -1.83 5.10
C LEU A 105 -1.59 -3.24 5.01
N ASP A 106 -2.48 -3.61 5.93
CA ASP A 106 -3.15 -4.91 5.92
C ASP A 106 -4.09 -5.08 4.74
N ALA A 107 -4.72 -4.01 4.25
CA ALA A 107 -5.49 -4.08 3.01
C ALA A 107 -4.64 -4.44 1.79
N VAL A 108 -3.38 -4.01 1.75
CA VAL A 108 -2.44 -4.40 0.68
C VAL A 108 -1.95 -5.84 0.90
N TYR A 109 -1.72 -6.29 2.14
CA TYR A 109 -1.44 -7.70 2.40
C TYR A 109 -2.59 -8.61 1.97
N ALA A 110 -3.84 -8.27 2.31
CA ALA A 110 -5.02 -9.00 1.86
C ALA A 110 -5.13 -9.05 0.32
N ALA A 111 -4.77 -7.95 -0.36
CA ALA A 111 -4.75 -7.90 -1.82
C ALA A 111 -3.69 -8.81 -2.44
N LEU A 112 -2.50 -8.85 -1.83
CA LEU A 112 -1.41 -9.74 -2.22
C LEU A 112 -1.79 -11.20 -2.03
N GLU A 113 -2.38 -11.58 -0.90
CA GLU A 113 -2.82 -12.95 -0.63
C GLU A 113 -3.80 -13.45 -1.71
N LYS A 114 -4.79 -12.63 -2.08
CA LYS A 114 -5.77 -12.94 -3.14
C LYS A 114 -5.15 -13.06 -4.54
N SER A 115 -3.94 -12.52 -4.72
CA SER A 115 -3.23 -12.48 -6.01
C SER A 115 -2.01 -13.42 -6.03
N GLY A 116 -1.92 -14.36 -5.09
CA GLY A 116 -0.81 -15.32 -5.00
C GLY A 116 0.51 -14.74 -4.47
N GLY A 117 0.50 -13.51 -3.98
CA GLY A 117 1.63 -12.77 -3.41
C GLY A 117 1.74 -12.85 -1.89
N GLY A 118 1.02 -13.74 -1.21
CA GLY A 118 0.97 -13.82 0.26
C GLY A 118 2.30 -14.14 0.97
N SER A 119 3.34 -14.53 0.24
CA SER A 119 4.70 -14.72 0.77
C SER A 119 5.58 -13.47 0.68
N LEU A 120 5.09 -12.39 0.06
CA LEU A 120 5.83 -11.14 -0.08
C LEU A 120 5.79 -10.34 1.22
N GLU A 121 6.95 -9.82 1.61
CA GLU A 121 7.03 -8.72 2.56
C GLU A 121 6.66 -7.41 1.86
N ILE A 122 5.93 -6.53 2.56
CA ILE A 122 5.74 -5.14 2.15
C ILE A 122 6.74 -4.27 2.91
N LEU A 123 7.52 -3.46 2.17
CA LEU A 123 8.31 -2.38 2.75
C LEU A 123 7.66 -1.05 2.42
N VAL A 124 7.35 -0.25 3.44
CA VAL A 124 6.82 1.09 3.22
C VAL A 124 7.97 1.99 2.75
N SER A 125 7.97 2.32 1.45
CA SER A 125 8.99 3.15 0.82
C SER A 125 8.76 4.63 1.03
N GLU A 126 7.50 5.04 1.21
CA GLU A 126 7.13 6.42 1.44
C GLU A 126 5.94 6.51 2.39
N SER A 127 6.01 7.48 3.31
CA SER A 127 4.92 7.89 4.19
C SER A 127 5.22 9.28 4.74
N GLY A 128 4.18 10.06 5.08
CA GLY A 128 4.37 11.41 5.59
C GLY A 128 3.07 12.19 5.75
N TRP A 129 3.20 13.40 6.29
CA TRP A 129 2.12 14.36 6.50
C TRP A 129 2.60 15.77 6.14
N PRO A 130 1.87 16.54 5.31
CA PRO A 130 2.29 17.88 4.93
C PRO A 130 2.19 18.86 6.11
N THR A 131 3.18 19.73 6.27
CA THR A 131 3.18 20.76 7.33
C THR A 131 2.35 21.98 6.97
N GLU A 132 2.14 22.24 5.67
CA GLU A 132 1.35 23.33 5.11
C GLU A 132 0.62 22.83 3.86
N GLU A 133 -0.52 23.42 3.52
CA GLU A 133 -1.21 23.10 2.26
C GLU A 133 -0.53 23.80 1.07
N ASP A 134 -0.30 23.06 -0.03
CA ASP A 134 0.08 23.66 -1.31
C ASP A 134 -1.16 24.33 -1.95
N PRO A 135 -1.16 25.66 -2.18
CA PRO A 135 -2.25 26.36 -2.87
C PRO A 135 -2.45 25.90 -4.34
N GLY A 136 -1.54 25.10 -4.90
CA GLY A 136 -1.43 24.82 -6.33
C GLY A 136 -2.20 23.61 -6.88
N LEU A 137 -2.77 22.74 -6.05
CA LEU A 137 -3.48 21.54 -6.53
C LEU A 137 -5.01 21.68 -6.49
N VAL A 138 -5.53 22.76 -7.09
CA VAL A 138 -6.92 22.77 -7.55
C VAL A 138 -6.95 22.09 -8.92
N TYR A 139 -7.22 20.78 -8.95
CA TYR A 139 -7.64 20.12 -10.17
C TYR A 139 -8.93 20.80 -10.65
N LYS A 140 -8.81 21.71 -11.61
CA LYS A 140 -9.94 22.20 -12.39
C LYS A 140 -10.53 21.02 -13.14
N MET A 141 -11.58 20.43 -12.61
CA MET A 141 -12.53 19.66 -13.41
C MET A 141 -13.16 20.63 -14.42
N ARG A 142 -12.90 20.40 -15.71
CA ARG A 142 -13.79 20.85 -16.79
C ARG A 142 -14.81 19.76 -17.05
#